data_AF-A0A150NK24-F1
#
_entry.id   AF-A0A150NK24-F1
#
_cell.length_a   1.000
_cell.length_b   1.000
_cell.length_c   1.000
_cell.angle_alpha   90.00
_cell.angle_beta   90.00
_cell.angle_gamma   90.00
#
_symmetry.space_group_name_H-M   'P 1'
#
loop_
_entity.id
_entity.type
_entity.pdbx_description
1 polymer ?
#
loop_
_entity_poly.entity_id
_entity_poly.type
_entity_poly.pdbx_seq_one_letter_code
_entity_poly.pdbx_strand_id
1 'polypeptide(L)'
;MEINLVSKSVLDRNANFRCPIQETNYFNKIVFVKNSKYQITLLAPRWNKIFADNLSKSTLEFENTILINLLDGFLFKDRVLLFEKIKETDNEKRTSSLFEVRVEYFIQPHLEFSAPKNYSFKRVRKSIANIIKELGLEPGIYCESDIVAIVRCFRNKIREDLVSMMSLYNQYDLILKLQNILSLIIFSIDIHRRRLTTFSDNGNLQTVKLNKFREQTIDLREEARVYKPILEYLIEENLVTERDDDALIPSDDIVDELIAYGKYILDFQLLSDAYSYGASNWFQLEIEDNYVVDISETEKYLQFVDEMIEIKYKYGEYASRDKKIDNNIIGLVKKSFFQDTKVDFDSFICFLSIFSSNSHILKLKIKNY
;
A
#
# COMPACT_ATOMS: atom_id res chain seq x y z
N MET A 1 -19.55 20.04 -10.92
CA MET A 1 -19.01 20.59 -9.66
C MET A 1 -17.55 20.21 -9.62
N GLU A 2 -16.70 21.12 -9.18
CA GLU A 2 -15.25 20.92 -9.12
C GLU A 2 -14.77 21.38 -7.74
N ILE A 3 -14.09 20.50 -7.00
CA ILE A 3 -13.51 20.81 -5.69
C ILE A 3 -12.00 20.81 -5.84
N ASN A 4 -11.38 21.97 -5.65
CA ASN A 4 -9.94 22.14 -5.74
C ASN A 4 -9.36 22.35 -4.34
N LEU A 5 -8.58 21.37 -3.90
CA LEU A 5 -7.81 21.43 -2.67
C LEU A 5 -6.65 22.43 -2.84
N VAL A 6 -6.61 23.46 -2.01
CA VAL A 6 -5.60 24.52 -2.09
C VAL A 6 -5.02 24.87 -0.72
N SER A 7 -3.84 25.50 -0.73
CA SER A 7 -3.29 26.08 0.50
C SER A 7 -4.15 27.25 0.98
N LYS A 8 -4.12 27.52 2.30
CA LYS A 8 -4.77 28.70 2.90
C LYS A 8 -4.33 30.00 2.24
N SER A 9 -3.04 30.12 1.91
CA SER A 9 -2.49 31.28 1.20
C SER A 9 -3.07 31.48 -0.20
N VAL A 10 -3.32 30.40 -0.95
CA VAL A 10 -3.99 30.47 -2.26
C VAL A 10 -5.45 30.86 -2.09
N LEU A 11 -6.13 30.33 -1.08
CA LEU A 11 -7.52 30.70 -0.77
C LEU A 11 -7.64 32.19 -0.46
N ASP A 12 -6.81 32.72 0.44
CA ASP A 12 -6.86 34.11 0.90
C ASP A 12 -6.58 35.10 -0.24
N ARG A 13 -5.69 34.76 -1.18
CA ARG A 13 -5.41 35.58 -2.39
C ARG A 13 -6.59 35.67 -3.36
N ASN A 14 -7.48 34.69 -3.36
CA ASN A 14 -8.62 34.63 -4.27
C ASN A 14 -9.93 35.11 -3.60
N ALA A 15 -9.89 35.42 -2.31
CA ALA A 15 -11.02 36.00 -1.58
C ALA A 15 -11.25 37.45 -1.99
N ASN A 16 -12.51 37.82 -2.18
CA ASN A 16 -12.91 39.22 -2.41
C ASN A 16 -14.34 39.44 -1.91
N PHE A 17 -14.82 40.68 -1.91
CA PHE A 17 -16.16 41.02 -1.42
C PHE A 17 -17.30 40.23 -2.08
N ARG A 18 -17.17 39.85 -3.36
CA ARG A 18 -18.17 39.05 -4.10
C ARG A 18 -18.05 37.55 -3.84
N CYS A 19 -16.89 37.08 -3.40
CA CYS A 19 -16.60 35.69 -3.11
C CYS A 19 -15.88 35.60 -1.74
N PRO A 20 -16.59 35.84 -0.63
CA PRO A 20 -15.99 35.78 0.70
C PRO A 20 -15.63 34.34 1.07
N ILE A 21 -14.66 34.20 1.97
CA ILE A 21 -14.31 32.91 2.55
C ILE A 21 -15.46 32.47 3.46
N GLN A 22 -15.98 31.28 3.20
CA GLN A 22 -16.90 30.58 4.07
C GLN A 22 -16.10 29.68 5.00
N GLU A 23 -16.28 29.88 6.29
CA GLU A 23 -15.66 29.05 7.32
C GLU A 23 -16.64 27.98 7.79
N THR A 24 -16.18 26.74 7.74
CA THR A 24 -16.89 25.57 8.28
C THR A 24 -16.03 24.94 9.37
N ASN A 25 -16.56 23.91 10.04
CA ASN A 25 -15.83 23.22 11.10
C ASN A 25 -14.47 22.68 10.64
N TYR A 26 -14.39 22.15 9.41
CA TYR A 26 -13.19 21.48 8.90
C TYR A 26 -12.51 22.18 7.72
N PHE A 27 -13.19 23.14 7.07
CA PHE A 27 -12.68 23.77 5.85
C PHE A 27 -12.91 25.27 5.84
N ASN A 28 -11.97 25.99 5.21
CA ASN A 28 -12.20 27.32 4.67
C ASN A 28 -12.43 27.17 3.17
N LYS A 29 -13.50 27.74 2.62
CA LYS A 29 -13.82 27.57 1.19
C LYS A 29 -14.29 28.85 0.52
N ILE A 30 -14.08 28.92 -0.79
CA ILE A 30 -14.65 29.95 -1.67
C ILE A 30 -15.36 29.23 -2.80
N VAL A 31 -16.64 29.51 -3.01
CA VAL A 31 -17.45 28.92 -4.08
C VAL A 31 -17.62 29.92 -5.21
N PHE A 32 -17.08 29.60 -6.38
CA PHE A 32 -17.25 30.35 -7.62
C PHE A 32 -18.41 29.76 -8.41
N VAL A 33 -19.52 30.50 -8.48
CA VAL A 33 -20.66 30.13 -9.32
C VAL A 33 -20.54 30.85 -10.66
N LYS A 34 -20.14 30.13 -11.71
CA LYS A 34 -19.99 30.71 -13.06
C LYS A 34 -21.33 30.74 -13.81
N ASN A 35 -22.16 29.72 -13.61
CA ASN A 35 -23.55 29.58 -14.08
C ASN A 35 -24.24 28.41 -13.33
N SER A 36 -25.53 28.15 -13.59
CA SER A 36 -26.30 27.07 -12.94
C SER A 36 -25.76 25.65 -13.18
N LYS A 37 -24.80 25.48 -14.10
CA LYS A 37 -24.22 24.19 -14.48
C LYS A 37 -22.78 23.99 -14.01
N TYR A 38 -22.03 25.05 -13.69
CA TYR A 38 -20.62 24.95 -13.33
C TYR A 38 -20.28 25.74 -12.06
N GLN A 39 -19.88 25.01 -11.04
CA GLN A 39 -19.46 25.50 -9.73
C GLN A 39 -18.06 24.99 -9.44
N ILE A 40 -17.16 25.90 -9.13
CA ILE A 40 -15.77 25.62 -8.77
C ILE A 40 -15.60 26.06 -7.32
N THR A 41 -15.11 25.18 -6.46
CA THR A 41 -14.84 25.51 -5.06
C THR A 41 -13.36 25.38 -4.79
N LEU A 42 -12.76 26.45 -4.27
CA LEU A 42 -11.44 26.39 -3.67
C LEU A 42 -11.61 26.03 -2.19
N LEU A 43 -10.89 25.02 -1.72
CA LEU A 43 -11.07 24.48 -0.39
C LEU A 43 -9.72 24.30 0.30
N ALA A 44 -9.54 24.96 1.45
CA ALA A 44 -8.38 24.85 2.31
C ALA A 44 -8.76 24.11 3.61
N PRO A 45 -8.28 22.87 3.82
CA PRO A 45 -8.57 22.10 5.03
C PRO A 45 -7.89 22.66 6.26
N ARG A 46 -8.57 22.51 7.40
CA ARG A 46 -8.03 22.75 8.73
C ARG A 46 -7.38 21.45 9.24
N TRP A 47 -6.24 21.08 8.65
CA TRP A 47 -5.59 19.78 8.89
C TRP A 47 -5.40 19.44 10.37
N ASN A 48 -4.95 20.39 11.20
CA ASN A 48 -4.77 20.17 12.63
C ASN A 48 -6.07 19.75 13.34
N LYS A 49 -7.20 20.39 12.98
CA LYS A 49 -8.51 20.08 13.57
C LYS A 49 -9.06 18.76 13.03
N ILE A 50 -8.96 18.54 11.72
CA ILE A 50 -9.35 17.25 11.11
C ILE A 50 -8.58 16.11 11.79
N PHE A 51 -7.27 16.26 11.96
CA PHE A 51 -6.43 15.24 12.58
C PHE A 51 -6.80 15.00 14.06
N ALA A 52 -6.91 16.05 14.87
CA ALA A 52 -7.28 15.94 16.27
C ALA A 52 -8.67 15.31 16.49
N ASP A 53 -9.66 15.70 15.68
CA ASP A 53 -11.00 15.13 15.77
C ASP A 53 -11.02 13.69 15.25
N ASN A 54 -10.22 13.35 14.24
CA ASN A 54 -10.11 11.98 13.72
C ASN A 54 -9.56 11.00 14.77
N LEU A 55 -8.65 11.47 15.64
CA LEU A 55 -8.10 10.68 16.75
C LEU A 55 -9.08 10.53 17.92
N SER A 56 -9.90 11.55 18.19
CA SER A 56 -10.73 11.62 19.40
C SER A 56 -12.19 11.20 19.19
N LYS A 57 -12.74 11.29 17.98
CA LYS A 57 -14.14 10.99 17.68
C LYS A 57 -14.34 9.51 17.35
N SER A 58 -15.33 8.90 18.01
CA SER A 58 -15.66 7.47 17.89
C SER A 58 -16.87 7.18 16.99
N THR A 59 -17.62 8.21 16.57
CA THR A 59 -18.85 8.08 15.78
C THR A 59 -18.71 8.64 14.36
N LEU A 60 -19.55 8.19 13.42
CA LEU A 60 -19.55 8.62 12.02
C LEU A 60 -19.87 10.11 11.84
N GLU A 61 -20.42 10.78 12.87
CA GLU A 61 -20.66 12.23 12.88
C GLU A 61 -19.45 13.03 12.38
N PHE A 62 -18.23 12.60 12.70
CA PHE A 62 -17.00 13.23 12.22
C PHE A 62 -16.87 13.20 10.69
N GLU A 63 -16.96 12.02 10.09
CA GLU A 63 -16.85 11.81 8.63
C GLU A 63 -18.04 12.43 7.89
N ASN A 64 -19.25 12.28 8.44
CA ASN A 64 -20.47 12.88 7.94
C ASN A 64 -20.39 14.41 7.94
N THR A 65 -19.86 15.02 9.00
CA THR A 65 -19.64 16.47 9.09
C THR A 65 -18.58 16.93 8.10
N ILE A 66 -17.52 16.15 7.87
CA ILE A 66 -16.55 16.43 6.79
C ILE A 66 -17.25 16.43 5.43
N LEU A 67 -18.01 15.39 5.12
CA LEU A 67 -18.72 15.25 3.84
C LEU A 67 -19.73 16.38 3.62
N ILE A 68 -20.50 16.71 4.65
CA ILE A 68 -21.45 17.84 4.59
C ILE A 68 -20.69 19.15 4.39
N ASN A 69 -19.62 19.43 5.14
CA ASN A 69 -18.86 20.67 4.98
C ASN A 69 -18.21 20.81 3.59
N LEU A 70 -17.81 19.69 2.97
CA LEU A 70 -17.31 19.62 1.60
C LEU A 70 -18.39 19.98 0.57
N LEU A 71 -19.59 19.40 0.72
CA LEU A 71 -20.71 19.57 -0.22
C LEU A 71 -21.53 20.83 0.04
N ASP A 72 -21.42 21.40 1.24
CA ASP A 72 -22.12 22.59 1.64
C ASP A 72 -21.72 23.78 0.74
N GLY A 73 -22.67 24.65 0.43
CA GLY A 73 -22.48 25.74 -0.54
C GLY A 73 -22.61 25.34 -2.02
N PHE A 74 -22.61 24.05 -2.36
CA PHE A 74 -22.94 23.61 -3.72
C PHE A 74 -24.45 23.64 -3.98
N LEU A 75 -24.84 23.96 -5.21
CA LEU A 75 -26.22 23.91 -5.71
C LEU A 75 -26.38 22.66 -6.57
N PHE A 76 -27.10 21.66 -6.06
CA PHE A 76 -27.52 20.47 -6.80
C PHE A 76 -28.89 20.01 -6.28
N LYS A 77 -29.59 19.21 -7.09
CA LYS A 77 -30.92 18.71 -6.78
C LYS A 77 -30.89 17.82 -5.53
N ASP A 78 -31.92 17.90 -4.70
CA ASP A 78 -32.11 17.04 -3.52
C ASP A 78 -31.00 17.15 -2.44
N ARG A 79 -30.23 18.26 -2.43
CA ARG A 79 -29.15 18.51 -1.45
C ARG A 79 -29.61 18.39 0.01
N VAL A 80 -30.78 18.93 0.34
CA VAL A 80 -31.31 18.89 1.72
C VAL A 80 -31.55 17.45 2.14
N LEU A 81 -32.24 16.68 1.30
CA LEU A 81 -32.51 15.26 1.54
C LEU A 81 -31.22 14.44 1.66
N LEU A 82 -30.20 14.74 0.85
CA LEU A 82 -28.90 14.10 0.97
C LEU A 82 -28.25 14.39 2.33
N PHE A 83 -28.28 15.64 2.79
CA PHE A 83 -27.69 16.01 4.08
C PHE A 83 -28.44 15.41 5.26
N GLU A 84 -29.76 15.28 5.17
CA GLU A 84 -30.58 14.57 6.15
C GLU A 84 -30.19 13.09 6.19
N LYS A 85 -30.12 12.42 5.05
CA LYS A 85 -29.69 11.02 4.95
C LYS A 85 -28.28 10.77 5.49
N ILE A 86 -27.34 11.68 5.23
CA ILE A 86 -25.98 11.55 5.77
C ILE A 86 -26.02 11.59 7.30
N LYS A 87 -26.83 12.47 7.90
CA LYS A 87 -26.91 12.62 9.35
C LYS A 87 -27.61 11.47 10.08
N GLU A 88 -28.40 10.63 9.38
CA GLU A 88 -29.07 9.48 9.97
C GLU A 88 -28.09 8.51 10.64
N THR A 89 -26.84 8.45 10.15
CA THR A 89 -25.80 7.55 10.66
C THR A 89 -24.84 8.23 11.64
N ASP A 90 -25.05 9.49 12.04
CA ASP A 90 -24.11 10.25 12.89
C ASP A 90 -23.76 9.54 14.21
N ASN A 91 -24.73 8.79 14.78
CA ASN A 91 -24.57 8.07 16.05
C ASN A 91 -23.93 6.68 15.89
N GLU A 92 -23.74 6.19 14.67
CA GLU A 92 -23.12 4.90 14.43
C GLU A 92 -21.63 4.95 14.75
N LYS A 93 -21.08 3.81 15.20
CA LYS A 93 -19.66 3.70 15.53
C LYS A 93 -18.83 3.68 14.25
N ARG A 94 -17.71 4.40 14.26
CA ARG A 94 -16.74 4.35 13.15
C ARG A 94 -16.17 2.95 12.99
N THR A 95 -16.03 2.53 11.74
CA THR A 95 -15.38 1.27 11.36
C THR A 95 -13.86 1.40 11.29
N SER A 96 -13.33 2.62 11.23
CA SER A 96 -11.91 2.93 11.22
C SER A 96 -11.50 3.75 12.44
N SER A 97 -10.42 3.33 13.11
CA SER A 97 -9.71 4.10 14.14
C SER A 97 -8.34 4.51 13.61
N LEU A 98 -7.88 5.72 13.92
CA LEU A 98 -6.48 6.10 13.73
C LEU A 98 -5.77 6.18 15.08
N PHE A 99 -4.50 5.80 15.07
CA PHE A 99 -3.55 6.09 16.12
C PHE A 99 -2.40 6.89 15.51
N GLU A 100 -1.81 7.79 16.29
CA GLU A 100 -0.66 8.57 15.85
C GLU A 100 0.62 7.79 16.17
N VAL A 101 1.46 7.58 15.16
CA VAL A 101 2.84 7.14 15.33
C VAL A 101 3.73 8.20 14.71
N ARG A 102 4.62 8.79 15.51
CA ARG A 102 5.65 9.68 15.00
C ARG A 102 6.87 8.84 14.65
N VAL A 103 7.30 8.93 13.40
CA VAL A 103 8.53 8.27 12.93
C VAL A 103 9.48 9.33 12.38
N GLU A 104 10.68 9.38 12.96
CA GLU A 104 11.76 10.25 12.47
C GLU A 104 12.47 9.55 11.32
N TYR A 105 12.40 10.14 10.11
CA TYR A 105 13.02 9.55 8.93
C TYR A 105 14.52 9.86 8.88
N PHE A 106 15.32 8.82 8.72
CA PHE A 106 16.76 8.92 8.51
C PHE A 106 17.17 8.20 7.22
N ILE A 107 18.08 8.80 6.45
CA ILE A 107 18.61 8.24 5.21
C ILE A 107 20.13 8.43 5.21
N GLN A 108 20.86 7.33 5.06
CA GLN A 108 22.29 7.37 4.76
C GLN A 108 22.51 7.27 3.24
N PRO A 109 23.01 8.33 2.59
CA PRO A 109 23.03 8.43 1.11
C PRO A 109 24.10 7.56 0.41
N HIS A 110 24.95 6.86 1.15
CA HIS A 110 26.11 6.14 0.58
C HIS A 110 26.10 4.62 0.80
N LEU A 111 25.01 4.06 1.32
CA LEU A 111 24.90 2.61 1.41
C LEU A 111 24.31 2.02 0.13
N GLU A 112 24.69 0.79 -0.18
CA GLU A 112 24.05 -0.04 -1.19
C GLU A 112 23.22 -1.11 -0.47
N PHE A 113 22.08 -1.47 -1.05
CA PHE A 113 21.29 -2.57 -0.52
C PHE A 113 22.00 -3.90 -0.81
N SER A 114 22.13 -4.73 0.22
CA SER A 114 22.51 -6.13 0.10
C SER A 114 21.43 -7.01 0.71
N ALA A 115 21.05 -8.08 0.00
CA ALA A 115 20.17 -9.10 0.57
C ALA A 115 20.79 -9.70 1.85
N PRO A 116 19.96 -10.13 2.82
CA PRO A 116 20.44 -10.78 4.03
C PRO A 116 21.33 -11.98 3.72
N LYS A 117 22.33 -12.21 4.57
CA LYS A 117 23.30 -13.29 4.34
C LYS A 117 22.64 -14.67 4.47
N ASN A 118 23.11 -15.63 3.67
CA ASN A 118 22.59 -17.01 3.67
C ASN A 118 22.60 -17.70 5.05
N TYR A 119 23.50 -17.33 5.95
CA TYR A 119 23.52 -17.93 7.28
C TYR A 119 22.30 -17.51 8.12
N SER A 120 21.75 -16.29 7.91
CA SER A 120 20.59 -15.78 8.63
C SER A 120 19.35 -16.58 8.26
N PHE A 121 19.16 -16.85 6.96
CA PHE A 121 18.11 -17.76 6.48
C PHE A 121 18.21 -19.16 7.07
N LYS A 122 19.42 -19.71 7.23
CA LYS A 122 19.64 -21.02 7.85
C LYS A 122 19.28 -21.04 9.33
N ARG A 123 19.60 -19.97 10.07
CA ARG A 123 19.24 -19.84 11.49
C ARG A 123 17.74 -19.78 11.67
N VAL A 124 17.06 -18.94 10.90
CA VAL A 124 15.59 -18.82 10.95
C VAL A 124 14.92 -20.12 10.53
N ARG A 125 15.39 -20.79 9.46
CA ARG A 125 14.87 -22.10 9.04
C ARG A 125 14.98 -23.16 10.15
N LYS A 126 16.05 -23.11 10.96
CA LYS A 126 16.18 -23.97 12.14
C LYS A 126 15.16 -23.63 13.24
N SER A 127 14.89 -22.34 13.49
CA SER A 127 13.84 -21.96 14.44
C SER A 127 12.46 -22.42 13.99
N ILE A 128 12.15 -22.21 12.71
CA ILE A 128 10.91 -22.68 12.09
C ILE A 128 10.78 -24.20 12.24
N ALA A 129 11.82 -24.98 11.97
CA ALA A 129 11.76 -26.43 12.13
C ALA A 129 11.44 -26.87 13.57
N ASN A 130 11.97 -26.15 14.58
CA ASN A 130 11.62 -26.41 15.98
C ASN A 130 10.14 -26.09 16.25
N ILE A 131 9.63 -24.97 15.74
CA ILE A 131 8.21 -24.58 15.85
C ILE A 131 7.29 -25.65 15.25
N ILE A 132 7.63 -26.14 14.06
CA ILE A 132 6.85 -27.16 13.34
C ILE A 132 6.82 -28.47 14.14
N LYS A 133 7.96 -28.85 14.71
CA LYS A 133 8.07 -30.01 15.60
C LYS A 133 7.24 -29.84 16.88
N GLU A 134 7.26 -28.66 17.51
CA GLU A 134 6.46 -28.35 18.70
C GLU A 134 4.96 -28.41 18.44
N LEU A 135 4.53 -28.04 17.24
CA LEU A 135 3.14 -28.13 16.80
C LEU A 135 2.69 -29.56 16.47
N GLY A 136 3.61 -30.52 16.43
CA GLY A 136 3.30 -31.91 16.12
C GLY A 136 2.87 -32.14 14.67
N LEU A 137 3.31 -31.30 13.74
CA LEU A 137 3.04 -31.49 12.31
C LEU A 137 3.88 -32.65 11.76
N GLU A 138 3.24 -33.54 11.02
CA GLU A 138 3.88 -34.72 10.45
C GLU A 138 4.72 -34.36 9.21
N PRO A 139 5.89 -35.00 9.00
CA PRO A 139 6.59 -34.90 7.73
C PRO A 139 5.73 -35.40 6.57
N GLY A 140 5.83 -34.72 5.43
CA GLY A 140 5.09 -35.07 4.23
C GLY A 140 4.80 -33.89 3.32
N ILE A 141 4.16 -34.21 2.20
CA ILE A 141 3.68 -33.24 1.23
C ILE A 141 2.26 -32.86 1.59
N TYR A 142 2.04 -31.56 1.80
CA TYR A 142 0.72 -31.01 2.06
C TYR A 142 0.15 -30.43 0.75
N CYS A 143 -1.07 -30.84 0.41
CA CYS A 143 -1.82 -30.44 -0.78
C CYS A 143 -3.26 -30.06 -0.38
N GLU A 144 -3.93 -29.24 -1.20
CA GLU A 144 -5.36 -28.93 -1.11
C GLU A 144 -5.81 -28.08 0.11
N SER A 145 -7.09 -28.20 0.50
CA SER A 145 -7.78 -27.26 1.42
C SER A 145 -7.22 -27.24 2.84
N ASP A 146 -6.58 -28.32 3.28
CA ASP A 146 -6.07 -28.45 4.65
C ASP A 146 -4.80 -27.63 4.89
N ILE A 147 -4.10 -27.23 3.81
CA ILE A 147 -2.92 -26.37 3.87
C ILE A 147 -3.23 -25.05 4.56
N VAL A 148 -4.36 -24.42 4.26
CA VAL A 148 -4.67 -23.07 4.75
C VAL A 148 -4.72 -23.04 6.28
N ALA A 149 -5.32 -24.06 6.90
CA ALA A 149 -5.41 -24.17 8.34
C ALA A 149 -4.02 -24.42 8.97
N ILE A 150 -3.23 -25.32 8.37
CA ILE A 150 -1.89 -25.68 8.85
C ILE A 150 -0.95 -24.49 8.76
N VAL A 151 -0.89 -23.83 7.59
CA VAL A 151 -0.07 -22.64 7.34
C VAL A 151 -0.44 -21.51 8.28
N ARG A 152 -1.74 -21.29 8.50
CA ARG A 152 -2.18 -20.28 9.46
C ARG A 152 -1.72 -20.59 10.88
N CYS A 153 -1.76 -21.85 11.30
CA CYS A 153 -1.35 -22.29 12.63
C CYS A 153 0.13 -22.01 12.88
N PHE A 154 1.03 -22.53 12.05
CA PHE A 154 2.46 -22.34 12.30
C PHE A 154 2.92 -20.91 12.00
N ARG A 155 2.31 -20.19 11.04
CA ARG A 155 2.65 -18.78 10.76
C ARG A 155 2.43 -17.90 11.99
N ASN A 156 1.34 -18.12 12.73
CA ASN A 156 1.12 -17.40 13.98
C ASN A 156 2.24 -17.66 14.98
N LYS A 157 2.70 -18.92 15.08
CA LYS A 157 3.79 -19.29 15.99
C LYS A 157 5.15 -18.71 15.56
N ILE A 158 5.43 -18.67 14.25
CA ILE A 158 6.61 -17.99 13.69
C ILE A 158 6.55 -16.48 13.97
N ARG A 159 5.37 -15.86 13.84
CA ARG A 159 5.17 -14.45 14.18
C ARG A 159 5.39 -14.18 15.67
N GLU A 160 4.89 -15.04 16.56
CA GLU A 160 5.18 -14.96 17.99
C GLU A 160 6.69 -15.01 18.28
N ASP A 161 7.41 -15.92 17.62
CA ASP A 161 8.87 -16.05 17.75
C ASP A 161 9.60 -14.79 17.25
N LEU A 162 9.18 -14.25 16.10
CA LEU A 162 9.66 -12.96 15.58
C LEU A 162 9.43 -11.82 16.58
N VAL A 163 8.21 -11.67 17.10
CA VAL A 163 7.86 -10.59 18.04
C VAL A 163 8.65 -10.74 19.34
N SER A 164 8.84 -11.97 19.82
CA SER A 164 9.66 -12.27 21.00
C SER A 164 11.13 -11.92 20.77
N MET A 165 11.64 -12.10 19.55
CA MET A 165 12.99 -11.66 19.18
C MET A 165 13.08 -10.14 19.08
N MET A 166 12.10 -9.48 18.45
CA MET A 166 12.05 -8.02 18.30
C MET A 166 11.92 -7.30 19.64
N SER A 167 11.23 -7.88 20.62
CA SER A 167 11.01 -7.24 21.93
C SER A 167 12.30 -7.07 22.74
N LEU A 168 13.33 -7.87 22.43
CA LEU A 168 14.66 -7.79 23.06
C LEU A 168 15.45 -6.55 22.64
N TYR A 169 15.04 -5.87 21.56
CA TYR A 169 15.80 -4.78 20.96
C TYR A 169 15.08 -3.43 21.04
N ASN A 170 15.86 -2.37 21.19
CA ASN A 170 15.38 -1.01 21.28
C ASN A 170 14.57 -0.65 20.02
N GLN A 171 13.34 -0.18 20.24
CA GLN A 171 12.40 0.12 19.16
C GLN A 171 12.94 1.18 18.19
N TYR A 172 13.58 2.23 18.73
CA TYR A 172 14.10 3.37 17.97
C TYR A 172 15.32 2.98 17.14
N ASP A 173 16.26 2.24 17.72
CA ASP A 173 17.43 1.77 16.97
C ASP A 173 17.04 0.77 15.87
N LEU A 174 16.06 -0.09 16.15
CA LEU A 174 15.58 -1.07 15.18
C LEU A 174 14.82 -0.39 14.03
N ILE A 175 13.95 0.59 14.31
CA ILE A 175 13.25 1.33 13.25
C ILE A 175 14.22 2.11 12.37
N LEU A 176 15.25 2.74 12.94
CA LEU A 176 16.28 3.43 12.17
C LEU A 176 16.99 2.50 11.20
N LYS A 177 17.38 1.29 11.65
CA LYS A 177 18.01 0.29 10.77
C LYS A 177 17.06 -0.19 9.67
N LEU A 178 15.84 -0.58 10.01
CA LEU A 178 14.85 -1.06 9.05
C LEU A 178 14.49 0.01 8.00
N GLN A 179 14.33 1.27 8.42
CA GLN A 179 14.04 2.37 7.51
C GLN A 179 15.20 2.72 6.58
N ASN A 180 16.44 2.66 7.08
CA ASN A 180 17.61 2.81 6.22
C ASN A 180 17.59 1.74 5.12
N ILE A 181 17.39 0.47 5.48
CA ILE A 181 17.33 -0.64 4.51
C ILE A 181 16.18 -0.45 3.51
N LEU A 182 14.98 -0.07 3.99
CA LEU A 182 13.83 0.20 3.13
C LEU A 182 14.12 1.34 2.13
N SER A 183 14.75 2.43 2.60
CA SER A 183 15.16 3.54 1.74
C SER A 183 16.13 3.09 0.66
N LEU A 184 17.12 2.27 1.02
CA LEU A 184 18.08 1.68 0.07
C LEU A 184 17.40 0.81 -0.98
N ILE A 185 16.43 -0.01 -0.59
CA ILE A 185 15.62 -0.81 -1.52
C ILE A 185 14.86 0.09 -2.49
N ILE A 186 14.19 1.13 -1.99
CA ILE A 186 13.43 2.07 -2.83
C ILE A 186 14.35 2.77 -3.84
N PHE A 187 15.52 3.24 -3.40
CA PHE A 187 16.51 3.86 -4.29
C PHE A 187 17.06 2.87 -5.31
N SER A 188 17.36 1.64 -4.90
CA SER A 188 17.81 0.58 -5.81
C SER A 188 16.78 0.33 -6.92
N ILE A 189 15.50 0.19 -6.56
CA ILE A 189 14.40 0.01 -7.52
C ILE A 189 14.32 1.20 -8.51
N ASP A 190 14.49 2.44 -8.05
CA ASP A 190 14.46 3.63 -8.91
C ASP A 190 15.71 3.70 -9.82
N ILE A 191 16.90 3.41 -9.29
CA ILE A 191 18.14 3.35 -10.06
C ILE A 191 18.01 2.31 -11.18
N HIS A 192 17.55 1.10 -10.88
CA HIS A 192 17.36 0.05 -11.88
C HIS A 192 16.28 0.43 -12.90
N ARG A 193 15.20 1.09 -12.47
CA ARG A 193 14.19 1.63 -13.39
C ARG A 193 14.80 2.64 -14.38
N ARG A 194 15.63 3.58 -13.90
CA ARG A 194 16.31 4.56 -14.76
C ARG A 194 17.33 3.90 -15.70
N ARG A 195 18.07 2.89 -15.21
CA ARG A 195 19.01 2.10 -16.03
C ARG A 195 18.33 1.47 -17.24
N LEU A 196 17.11 0.94 -17.08
CA LEU A 196 16.34 0.35 -18.19
C LEU A 196 16.03 1.34 -19.32
N THR A 197 15.86 2.63 -18.99
CA THR A 197 15.57 3.68 -19.99
C THR A 197 16.82 4.41 -20.49
N THR A 198 17.96 4.26 -19.80
CA THR A 198 19.20 5.02 -20.07
C THR A 198 19.79 4.71 -21.46
N PHE A 199 19.67 3.46 -21.91
CA PHE A 199 20.23 3.00 -23.18
C PHE A 199 19.19 2.81 -24.28
N SER A 200 17.93 3.22 -24.04
CA SER A 200 16.85 3.14 -25.03
C SER A 200 17.08 4.09 -26.22
N ASP A 201 17.79 5.20 -25.98
CA ASP A 201 17.92 6.30 -26.95
C ASP A 201 19.25 6.31 -27.71
N ASN A 202 20.23 5.49 -27.30
CA ASN A 202 21.58 5.50 -27.87
C ASN A 202 21.85 4.24 -28.72
N GLY A 203 21.68 4.37 -30.04
CA GLY A 203 21.85 3.31 -31.05
C GLY A 203 23.27 2.74 -31.23
N ASN A 204 24.18 2.92 -30.27
CA ASN A 204 25.59 2.51 -30.36
C ASN A 204 25.93 1.19 -29.65
N LEU A 205 24.95 0.55 -29.00
CA LEU A 205 25.14 -0.75 -28.32
C LEU A 205 24.65 -1.90 -29.20
N GLN A 206 25.49 -2.95 -29.31
CA GLN A 206 25.09 -4.21 -29.93
C GLN A 206 23.86 -4.78 -29.21
N THR A 207 22.83 -5.17 -29.97
CA THR A 207 21.54 -5.66 -29.44
C THR A 207 21.68 -6.76 -28.40
N VAL A 208 22.61 -7.70 -28.59
CA VAL A 208 22.86 -8.81 -27.65
C VAL A 208 23.35 -8.29 -26.29
N LYS A 209 24.25 -7.31 -26.28
CA LYS A 209 24.76 -6.71 -25.02
C LYS A 209 23.69 -5.89 -24.32
N LEU A 210 22.85 -5.20 -25.10
CA LEU A 210 21.72 -4.43 -24.58
C LEU A 210 20.68 -5.35 -23.92
N ASN A 211 20.33 -6.47 -24.57
CA ASN A 211 19.38 -7.43 -24.01
C ASN A 211 19.91 -8.06 -22.71
N LYS A 212 21.16 -8.51 -22.70
CA LYS A 212 21.78 -9.04 -21.48
C LYS A 212 21.81 -8.03 -20.33
N PHE A 213 22.14 -6.77 -20.63
CA PHE A 213 22.11 -5.70 -19.64
C PHE A 213 20.68 -5.46 -19.10
N ARG A 214 19.67 -5.52 -19.98
CA ARG A 214 18.26 -5.35 -19.59
C ARG A 214 17.79 -6.49 -18.70
N GLU A 215 18.07 -7.74 -19.07
CA GLU A 215 17.75 -8.93 -18.25
C GLU A 215 18.36 -8.80 -16.84
N GLN A 216 19.68 -8.57 -16.75
CA GLN A 216 20.35 -8.38 -15.47
C GLN A 216 19.78 -7.23 -14.64
N THR A 217 19.38 -6.13 -15.29
CA THR A 217 18.78 -4.98 -14.60
C THR A 217 17.36 -5.29 -14.12
N ILE A 218 16.60 -6.11 -14.85
CA ILE A 218 15.28 -6.60 -14.44
C ILE A 218 15.44 -7.51 -13.22
N ASP A 219 16.37 -8.48 -13.26
CA ASP A 219 16.61 -9.43 -12.17
C ASP A 219 16.95 -8.70 -10.87
N LEU A 220 17.92 -7.78 -10.91
CA LEU A 220 18.31 -6.96 -9.76
C LEU A 220 17.14 -6.10 -9.23
N ARG A 221 16.29 -5.60 -10.14
CA ARG A 221 15.11 -4.82 -9.74
C ARG A 221 14.05 -5.69 -9.07
N GLU A 222 13.76 -6.87 -9.61
CA GLU A 222 12.78 -7.77 -9.01
C GLU A 222 13.29 -8.34 -7.67
N GLU A 223 14.58 -8.67 -7.57
CA GLU A 223 15.21 -9.07 -6.30
C GLU A 223 15.04 -8.00 -5.22
N ALA A 224 15.36 -6.73 -5.51
CA ALA A 224 15.16 -5.64 -4.57
C ALA A 224 13.68 -5.44 -4.20
N ARG A 225 12.76 -5.63 -5.17
CA ARG A 225 11.30 -5.48 -4.93
C ARG A 225 10.76 -6.49 -3.93
N VAL A 226 11.31 -7.70 -3.86
CA VAL A 226 10.87 -8.74 -2.91
C VAL A 226 11.01 -8.26 -1.46
N TYR A 227 12.08 -7.52 -1.15
CA TYR A 227 12.36 -7.08 0.22
C TYR A 227 11.54 -5.89 0.70
N LYS A 228 10.98 -5.09 -0.21
CA LYS A 228 10.17 -3.92 0.17
C LYS A 228 9.00 -4.29 1.13
N PRO A 229 8.07 -5.20 0.76
CA PRO A 229 6.95 -5.56 1.65
C PRO A 229 7.43 -6.26 2.93
N ILE A 230 8.56 -6.97 2.90
CA ILE A 230 9.16 -7.59 4.09
C ILE A 230 9.54 -6.51 5.11
N LEU A 231 10.22 -5.45 4.66
CA LEU A 231 10.62 -4.34 5.54
C LEU A 231 9.41 -3.52 6.02
N GLU A 232 8.40 -3.32 5.18
CA GLU A 232 7.15 -2.66 5.57
C GLU A 232 6.46 -3.44 6.70
N TYR A 233 6.32 -4.76 6.56
CA TYR A 233 5.80 -5.65 7.60
C TYR A 233 6.60 -5.57 8.90
N LEU A 234 7.93 -5.64 8.84
CA LEU A 234 8.78 -5.57 10.03
C LEU A 234 8.72 -4.21 10.73
N ILE A 235 8.61 -3.11 9.99
CA ILE A 235 8.43 -1.78 10.58
C ILE A 235 7.10 -1.72 11.33
N GLU A 236 6.02 -2.20 10.73
CA GLU A 236 4.71 -2.26 11.37
C GLU A 236 4.74 -3.12 12.64
N GLU A 237 5.30 -4.34 12.58
CA GLU A 237 5.45 -5.22 13.74
C GLU A 237 6.34 -4.59 14.84
N ASN A 238 7.44 -3.94 14.46
CA ASN A 238 8.32 -3.25 15.40
C ASN A 238 7.59 -2.12 16.16
N LEU A 239 6.70 -1.40 15.48
CA LEU A 239 5.94 -0.27 16.05
C LEU A 239 4.91 -0.74 17.08
N VAL A 240 4.32 -1.93 16.90
CA VAL A 240 3.27 -2.46 17.79
C VAL A 240 3.79 -3.43 18.84
N THR A 241 5.02 -3.93 18.72
CA THR A 241 5.65 -4.82 19.71
C THR A 241 5.83 -4.11 21.05
N GLU A 242 5.35 -4.72 22.14
CA GLU A 242 5.59 -4.28 23.52
C GLU A 242 7.00 -4.68 23.98
N ARG A 243 7.64 -3.85 24.82
CA ARG A 243 9.03 -4.01 25.25
C ARG A 243 9.22 -3.68 26.72
N ASP A 244 10.22 -4.32 27.31
CA ASP A 244 10.75 -3.96 28.63
C ASP A 244 11.81 -2.85 28.50
N ASP A 245 12.05 -2.12 29.60
CA ASP A 245 12.90 -0.92 29.62
C ASP A 245 14.39 -1.21 29.30
N ASP A 246 14.85 -2.46 29.44
CA ASP A 246 16.26 -2.88 29.28
C ASP A 246 16.60 -3.39 27.86
N ALA A 247 16.04 -2.77 26.82
CA ALA A 247 16.17 -3.25 25.45
C ALA A 247 17.58 -3.03 24.83
N LEU A 248 18.08 -4.04 24.12
CA LEU A 248 19.42 -4.05 23.50
C LEU A 248 19.49 -3.26 22.18
N ILE A 249 20.67 -2.79 21.79
CA ILE A 249 20.87 -2.23 20.45
C ILE A 249 21.02 -3.40 19.44
N PRO A 250 20.22 -3.45 18.36
CA PRO A 250 20.30 -4.54 17.38
C PRO A 250 21.61 -4.48 16.58
N SER A 251 22.24 -5.63 16.36
CA SER A 251 23.35 -5.77 15.41
C SER A 251 22.83 -5.99 13.99
N ASP A 252 23.67 -5.80 12.97
CA ASP A 252 23.27 -6.03 11.57
C ASP A 252 22.89 -7.50 11.31
N ASP A 253 23.59 -8.44 11.96
CA ASP A 253 23.29 -9.87 11.85
C ASP A 253 21.88 -10.19 12.40
N ILE A 254 21.46 -9.52 13.48
CA ILE A 254 20.10 -9.65 14.02
C ILE A 254 19.07 -9.05 13.07
N VAL A 255 19.36 -7.89 12.46
CA VAL A 255 18.46 -7.29 11.47
C VAL A 255 18.29 -8.21 10.25
N ASP A 256 19.38 -8.84 9.78
CA ASP A 256 19.32 -9.84 8.72
C ASP A 256 18.45 -11.05 9.10
N GLU A 257 18.51 -11.51 10.35
CA GLU A 257 17.65 -12.59 10.86
C GLU A 257 16.18 -12.17 10.90
N LEU A 258 15.87 -10.95 11.36
CA LEU A 258 14.50 -10.41 11.35
C LEU A 258 13.94 -10.30 9.92
N ILE A 259 14.75 -9.86 8.96
CA ILE A 259 14.38 -9.84 7.53
C ILE A 259 14.12 -11.26 7.01
N ALA A 260 14.93 -12.24 7.40
CA ALA A 260 14.69 -13.63 7.02
C ALA A 260 13.38 -14.18 7.61
N TYR A 261 13.04 -13.87 8.86
CA TYR A 261 11.73 -14.18 9.44
C TYR A 261 10.59 -13.55 8.64
N GLY A 262 10.67 -12.24 8.39
CA GLY A 262 9.66 -11.52 7.62
C GLY A 262 9.45 -12.12 6.22
N LYS A 263 10.54 -12.55 5.56
CA LYS A 263 10.46 -13.26 4.29
C LYS A 263 9.65 -14.55 4.40
N TYR A 264 10.01 -15.45 5.33
CA TYR A 264 9.28 -16.71 5.49
C TYR A 264 7.80 -16.47 5.82
N ILE A 265 7.49 -15.53 6.72
CA ILE A 265 6.10 -15.20 7.09
C ILE A 265 5.29 -14.76 5.87
N LEU A 266 5.84 -13.88 5.03
CA LEU A 266 5.17 -13.41 3.82
C LEU A 266 5.07 -14.49 2.74
N ASP A 267 6.10 -15.34 2.59
CA ASP A 267 6.05 -16.47 1.65
C ASP A 267 4.94 -17.47 2.06
N PHE A 268 4.80 -17.76 3.36
CA PHE A 268 3.70 -18.58 3.89
C PHE A 268 2.33 -17.89 3.74
N GLN A 269 2.27 -16.57 3.87
CA GLN A 269 1.04 -15.83 3.61
C GLN A 269 0.65 -15.91 2.12
N LEU A 270 1.59 -15.74 1.20
CA LEU A 270 1.36 -15.87 -0.23
C LEU A 270 0.82 -17.26 -0.58
N LEU A 271 1.42 -18.31 -0.01
CA LEU A 271 0.93 -19.69 -0.12
C LEU A 271 -0.53 -19.80 0.33
N SER A 272 -0.85 -19.35 1.54
CA SER A 272 -2.22 -19.40 2.09
C SER A 272 -3.23 -18.63 1.23
N ASP A 273 -2.85 -17.45 0.75
CA ASP A 273 -3.71 -16.60 -0.08
C ASP A 273 -3.96 -17.25 -1.43
N ALA A 274 -2.92 -17.81 -2.08
CA ALA A 274 -3.06 -18.51 -3.35
C ALA A 274 -4.06 -19.67 -3.26
N TYR A 275 -3.97 -20.49 -2.21
CA TYR A 275 -4.94 -21.57 -1.98
C TYR A 275 -6.36 -21.03 -1.73
N SER A 276 -6.49 -19.96 -0.94
CA SER A 276 -7.79 -19.35 -0.61
C SER A 276 -8.50 -18.75 -1.83
N TYR A 277 -7.74 -18.22 -2.80
CA TYR A 277 -8.27 -17.64 -4.05
C TYR A 277 -8.34 -18.64 -5.22
N GLY A 278 -8.19 -19.95 -4.96
CA GLY A 278 -8.38 -21.00 -5.96
C GLY A 278 -7.17 -21.23 -6.88
N ALA A 279 -6.01 -20.69 -6.54
CA ALA A 279 -4.72 -20.98 -7.19
C ALA A 279 -3.97 -22.12 -6.47
N SER A 280 -4.70 -23.16 -6.07
CA SER A 280 -4.23 -24.31 -5.26
C SER A 280 -3.19 -25.20 -5.94
N ASN A 281 -2.79 -24.90 -7.18
CA ASN A 281 -1.75 -25.61 -7.91
C ASN A 281 -0.55 -24.73 -8.26
N TRP A 282 -0.36 -23.60 -7.57
CA TRP A 282 0.79 -22.73 -7.79
C TRP A 282 1.98 -23.08 -6.91
N PHE A 283 1.70 -23.62 -5.72
CA PHE A 283 2.71 -23.90 -4.71
C PHE A 283 2.45 -25.27 -4.07
N GLN A 284 3.54 -25.91 -3.66
CA GLN A 284 3.52 -27.15 -2.88
C GLN A 284 4.30 -26.91 -1.58
N LEU A 285 3.72 -27.35 -0.46
CA LEU A 285 4.33 -27.29 0.86
C LEU A 285 4.85 -28.68 1.23
N GLU A 286 6.12 -28.76 1.58
CA GLU A 286 6.76 -29.99 2.06
C GLU A 286 7.35 -29.75 3.45
N ILE A 287 7.09 -30.68 4.36
CA ILE A 287 7.77 -30.78 5.65
C ILE A 287 8.66 -32.02 5.57
N GLU A 288 9.97 -31.82 5.56
CA GLU A 288 10.95 -32.90 5.55
C GLU A 288 10.97 -33.66 6.89
N ASP A 289 11.60 -34.85 6.92
CA ASP A 289 11.75 -35.68 8.13
C ASP A 289 12.48 -34.97 9.30
N ASN A 290 13.31 -33.97 8.97
CA ASN A 290 14.02 -33.12 9.92
C ASN A 290 13.20 -31.89 10.35
N TYR A 291 11.90 -31.84 10.01
CA TYR A 291 10.93 -30.75 10.22
C TYR A 291 11.23 -29.45 9.46
N VAL A 292 12.14 -29.50 8.51
CA VAL A 292 12.43 -28.37 7.65
C VAL A 292 11.27 -28.17 6.68
N VAL A 293 10.80 -26.93 6.58
CA VAL A 293 9.70 -26.55 5.70
C VAL A 293 10.25 -25.96 4.42
N ASP A 294 9.79 -26.49 3.29
CA ASP A 294 10.06 -25.96 1.97
C ASP A 294 8.75 -25.65 1.23
N ILE A 295 8.76 -24.49 0.57
CA ILE A 295 7.73 -24.11 -0.38
C ILE A 295 8.35 -24.24 -1.76
N SER A 296 7.77 -25.07 -2.61
CA SER A 296 8.17 -25.20 -4.01
C SER A 296 7.13 -24.55 -4.91
N GLU A 297 7.62 -23.77 -5.85
CA GLU A 297 6.83 -23.16 -6.91
C GLU A 297 6.62 -24.17 -8.02
N THR A 298 5.38 -24.32 -8.48
CA THR A 298 5.08 -25.19 -9.62
C THR A 298 5.52 -24.54 -10.92
N GLU A 299 5.76 -25.37 -11.95
CA GLU A 299 6.08 -24.88 -13.30
C GLU A 299 5.03 -23.90 -13.84
N LYS A 300 3.76 -24.13 -13.50
CA LYS A 300 2.65 -23.24 -13.87
C LYS A 300 2.78 -21.85 -13.25
N TYR A 301 3.20 -21.77 -11.98
CA TYR A 301 3.44 -20.48 -11.32
C TYR A 301 4.64 -19.77 -11.93
N LEU A 302 5.74 -20.49 -12.16
CA LEU A 302 6.95 -19.94 -12.78
C LEU A 302 6.66 -19.33 -14.16
N GLN A 303 5.94 -20.07 -15.02
CA GLN A 303 5.50 -19.56 -16.32
C GLN A 303 4.65 -18.29 -16.20
N PHE A 304 3.72 -18.25 -15.25
CA PHE A 304 2.90 -17.06 -14.98
C PHE A 304 3.74 -15.87 -14.53
N VAL A 305 4.71 -16.06 -13.64
CA VAL A 305 5.60 -14.99 -13.16
C VAL A 305 6.45 -14.45 -14.31
N ASP A 306 7.04 -15.31 -15.12
CA ASP A 306 7.84 -14.93 -16.29
C ASP A 306 7.01 -14.12 -17.29
N GLU A 307 5.80 -14.57 -17.61
CA GLU A 307 4.86 -13.84 -18.47
C GLU A 307 4.51 -12.47 -17.89
N MET A 308 4.23 -12.39 -16.59
CA MET A 308 3.91 -11.12 -15.93
C MET A 308 5.09 -10.14 -15.94
N ILE A 309 6.31 -10.63 -15.73
CA ILE A 309 7.54 -9.83 -15.83
C ILE A 309 7.72 -9.34 -17.28
N GLU A 310 7.64 -10.21 -18.28
CA GLU A 310 7.79 -9.80 -19.69
C GLU A 310 6.77 -8.72 -20.04
N ILE A 311 5.50 -8.97 -19.73
CA ILE A 311 4.40 -8.05 -20.01
C ILE A 311 4.64 -6.68 -19.37
N LYS A 312 5.03 -6.66 -18.09
CA LYS A 312 5.27 -5.44 -17.33
C LYS A 312 6.35 -4.58 -17.94
N TYR A 313 7.47 -5.17 -18.37
CA TYR A 313 8.62 -4.43 -18.91
C TYR A 313 8.53 -4.15 -20.41
N LYS A 314 7.68 -4.88 -21.14
CA LYS A 314 7.45 -4.67 -22.57
C LYS A 314 6.35 -3.63 -22.84
N TYR A 315 5.28 -3.65 -22.06
CA TYR A 315 4.08 -2.84 -22.32
C TYR A 315 3.81 -1.77 -21.23
N GLY A 316 4.52 -1.82 -20.11
CA GLY A 316 4.30 -0.93 -18.97
C GLY A 316 3.22 -1.41 -18.01
N GLU A 317 3.26 -0.88 -16.79
CA GLU A 317 2.27 -1.16 -15.75
C GLU A 317 0.91 -0.52 -16.16
N TYR A 318 -0.12 -1.35 -16.33
CA TYR A 318 -1.52 -0.94 -16.59
C TYR A 318 -1.80 -0.18 -17.89
N ALA A 319 -1.00 -0.35 -18.95
CA ALA A 319 -1.35 0.20 -20.27
C ALA A 319 -2.60 -0.49 -20.83
N SER A 320 -3.52 0.26 -21.44
CA SER A 320 -4.63 -0.32 -22.24
C SER A 320 -4.03 -1.11 -23.39
N ARG A 321 -4.43 -2.38 -23.52
CA ARG A 321 -3.78 -3.35 -24.41
C ARG A 321 -4.68 -3.69 -25.59
N ASP A 322 -5.93 -4.05 -25.29
CA ASP A 322 -6.94 -4.35 -26.29
C ASP A 322 -8.27 -3.75 -25.83
N LYS A 323 -8.76 -2.75 -26.56
CA LYS A 323 -9.98 -2.03 -26.19
C LYS A 323 -11.19 -2.96 -26.00
N LYS A 324 -11.29 -4.06 -26.75
CA LYS A 324 -12.44 -4.97 -26.67
C LYS A 324 -12.36 -5.85 -25.43
N ILE A 325 -11.19 -6.43 -25.17
CA ILE A 325 -10.95 -7.26 -23.97
C ILE A 325 -11.02 -6.40 -22.72
N ASP A 326 -10.34 -5.24 -22.72
CA ASP A 326 -10.32 -4.30 -21.60
C ASP A 326 -11.74 -3.84 -21.25
N ASN A 327 -12.57 -3.50 -22.25
CA ASN A 327 -13.98 -3.11 -22.02
C ASN A 327 -14.81 -4.25 -21.44
N ASN A 328 -14.59 -5.50 -21.88
CA ASN A 328 -15.30 -6.65 -21.33
C ASN A 328 -14.93 -6.89 -19.86
N ILE A 329 -13.64 -6.83 -19.54
CA ILE A 329 -13.14 -6.97 -18.16
C ILE A 329 -13.67 -5.84 -17.28
N ILE A 330 -13.62 -4.58 -17.75
CA ILE A 330 -14.22 -3.44 -17.03
C ILE A 330 -15.72 -3.68 -16.79
N GLY A 331 -16.45 -4.22 -17.77
CA GLY A 331 -17.85 -4.58 -17.62
C GLY A 331 -18.10 -5.60 -16.50
N LEU A 332 -17.26 -6.63 -16.40
CA LEU A 332 -17.30 -7.61 -15.31
C LEU A 332 -17.00 -6.95 -13.95
N VAL A 333 -15.97 -6.12 -13.87
CA VAL A 333 -15.61 -5.36 -12.66
C VAL A 333 -16.77 -4.50 -12.19
N LYS A 334 -17.42 -3.76 -13.09
CA LYS A 334 -18.60 -2.93 -12.77
C LYS A 334 -19.73 -3.76 -12.17
N LYS A 335 -19.99 -4.94 -12.76
CA LYS A 335 -21.05 -5.84 -12.31
C LYS A 335 -20.75 -6.43 -10.92
N SER A 336 -19.54 -6.94 -10.71
CA SER A 336 -19.10 -7.48 -9.41
C SER A 336 -19.10 -6.39 -8.33
N PHE A 337 -18.55 -5.21 -8.63
CA PHE A 337 -18.56 -4.07 -7.72
C PHE A 337 -19.98 -3.71 -7.25
N PHE A 338 -20.94 -3.67 -8.17
CA PHE A 338 -22.34 -3.42 -7.81
C PHE A 338 -22.94 -4.56 -6.96
N GLN A 339 -22.60 -5.82 -7.25
CA GLN A 339 -23.08 -6.95 -6.46
C GLN A 339 -22.61 -6.87 -5.01
N ASP A 340 -21.35 -6.50 -4.79
CA ASP A 340 -20.72 -6.46 -3.47
C ASP A 340 -21.10 -5.22 -2.68
N THR A 341 -21.08 -4.05 -3.33
CA THR A 341 -21.22 -2.76 -2.64
C THR A 341 -22.63 -2.18 -2.72
N LYS A 342 -23.46 -2.66 -3.66
CA LYS A 342 -24.72 -2.03 -4.08
C LYS A 342 -24.57 -0.59 -4.59
N VAL A 343 -23.34 -0.16 -4.90
CA VAL A 343 -23.02 1.15 -5.46
C VAL A 343 -22.75 0.99 -6.95
N ASP A 344 -23.35 1.85 -7.77
CA ASP A 344 -23.04 1.91 -9.20
C ASP A 344 -21.61 2.40 -9.42
N PHE A 345 -20.83 1.63 -10.17
CA PHE A 345 -19.40 1.91 -10.37
C PHE A 345 -19.16 3.23 -11.09
N ASP A 346 -19.93 3.56 -12.12
CA ASP A 346 -19.74 4.82 -12.86
C ASP A 346 -20.07 6.03 -11.99
N SER A 347 -21.09 5.92 -11.14
CA SER A 347 -21.44 6.91 -10.13
C SER A 347 -20.34 7.07 -9.09
N PHE A 348 -19.73 5.97 -8.64
CA PHE A 348 -18.58 5.98 -7.74
C PHE A 348 -17.36 6.67 -8.36
N ILE A 349 -17.01 6.32 -9.61
CA ILE A 349 -15.93 6.99 -10.35
C ILE A 349 -16.24 8.47 -10.57
N CYS A 350 -17.48 8.82 -10.90
CA CYS A 350 -17.91 10.21 -11.03
C CYS A 350 -17.74 10.96 -9.71
N PHE A 351 -18.12 10.35 -8.57
CA PHE A 351 -17.89 10.93 -7.25
C PHE A 351 -16.41 11.15 -6.98
N LEU A 352 -15.54 10.15 -7.21
CA LEU A 352 -14.09 10.30 -7.05
C LEU A 352 -13.50 11.37 -7.97
N SER A 353 -14.03 11.51 -9.19
CA SER A 353 -13.55 12.50 -10.15
C SER A 353 -13.73 13.94 -9.65
N ILE A 354 -14.74 14.21 -8.81
CA ILE A 354 -14.95 15.52 -8.16
C ILE A 354 -13.75 15.91 -7.29
N PHE A 355 -13.02 14.94 -6.76
CA PHE A 355 -11.85 15.12 -5.89
C PHE A 355 -10.50 14.98 -6.62
N SER A 356 -10.52 14.66 -7.92
CA SER A 356 -9.31 14.34 -8.69
C SER A 356 -8.60 15.55 -9.32
N SER A 357 -9.24 16.73 -9.34
CA SER A 357 -8.72 17.94 -10.01
C SER A 357 -7.65 18.67 -9.18
N ASN A 358 -6.54 18.01 -8.84
CA ASN A 358 -5.47 18.62 -8.03
C ASN A 358 -4.40 19.39 -8.83
N SER A 359 -4.50 19.53 -10.16
CA SER A 359 -3.33 19.97 -10.95
C SER A 359 -3.58 21.05 -12.01
N HIS A 360 -4.83 21.44 -12.29
CA HIS A 360 -5.09 22.53 -13.21
C HIS A 360 -6.14 23.48 -12.64
N ILE A 361 -5.69 24.46 -11.84
CA ILE A 361 -6.38 25.76 -11.78
C ILE A 361 -6.28 26.31 -13.21
N LEU A 362 -7.18 25.89 -14.09
CA LEU A 362 -7.37 26.52 -15.39
C LEU A 362 -7.54 27.99 -15.08
N LYS A 363 -6.53 28.80 -15.46
CA LYS A 363 -6.51 30.25 -15.32
C LYS A 363 -7.94 30.72 -15.32
N LEU A 364 -8.42 31.25 -14.18
CA LEU A 364 -9.64 32.04 -14.12
C LEU A 364 -9.41 33.15 -15.15
N LYS A 365 -9.76 32.88 -16.41
CA LYS A 365 -9.77 33.86 -17.48
C LYS A 365 -10.88 34.78 -17.03
N ILE A 366 -10.46 35.83 -16.35
CA ILE A 366 -11.15 37.10 -16.26
C ILE A 366 -11.44 37.48 -17.71
N LYS A 367 -12.56 36.99 -18.23
CA LYS A 367 -13.28 37.69 -19.27
C LYS A 367 -14.21 38.59 -18.48
N ASN A 368 -13.76 39.84 -18.41
CA ASN A 368 -14.46 41.00 -17.90
C ASN A 368 -15.98 40.86 -18.02
N TYR A 369 -16.66 41.03 -16.89
CA TYR A 369 -17.91 41.77 -16.83
C TYR A 369 -17.65 43.00 -15.97
#